data_AF-A0A955DNU5-F1
#
_entry.id   AF-A0A955DNU5-F1
#
_cell.length_a   1.000
_cell.length_b   1.000
_cell.length_c   1.000
_cell.angle_alpha   90.00
_cell.angle_beta   90.00
_cell.angle_gamma   90.00
#
_symmetry.space_group_name_H-M   'P 1'
#
loop_
_entity.id
_entity.type
_entity.pdbx_description
1 polymer ?
#
loop_
_entity_poly.entity_id
_entity_poly.type
_entity_poly.pdbx_seq_one_letter_code
_entity_poly.pdbx_strand_id
1 'polypeptide(L)'
;DPDFLILDEPTSGLDPIGTRQVKDLLIELGQRGKTILLSSHLLADVEDVCDRMVMLYGGKIRAEGTAEELLADEGRTVIETPHLREETIARIEALILADEGYSIDRVHTGRQKLEDLFVDIVQRARQEQIETSGATNEGATARFLRSDTAQGEDLIDALTSEEEREPIVRAVEAAKRDVAAEAEQKRDEVLRDLTSPEAPEPPRVVETGRMPDAPRDVDTSLIDSLLDDDDAAGSGSARTP
;
A
#
# COMPACT_ATOMS: atom_id res chain seq x y z
N ASP A 1 20.64 -3.30 31.66
CA ASP A 1 19.66 -4.39 31.65
C ASP A 1 18.50 -4.03 32.58
N PRO A 2 17.58 -3.16 32.13
CA PRO A 2 16.42 -2.74 32.93
C PRO A 2 15.37 -3.86 33.01
N ASP A 3 14.56 -3.89 34.07
CA ASP A 3 13.46 -4.84 34.22
C ASP A 3 12.15 -4.36 33.56
N PHE A 4 12.06 -3.05 33.30
CA PHE A 4 10.92 -2.39 32.67
C PHE A 4 11.39 -1.55 31.48
N LEU A 5 10.76 -1.77 30.32
CA LEU A 5 11.06 -1.06 29.09
C LEU A 5 9.81 -0.32 28.61
N ILE A 6 9.98 0.92 28.14
CA ILE A 6 8.93 1.69 27.46
C ILE A 6 9.45 1.98 26.05
N LEU A 7 8.67 1.59 25.04
CA LEU A 7 9.03 1.72 23.63
C LEU A 7 7.90 2.46 22.92
N ASP A 8 8.24 3.59 22.32
CA ASP A 8 7.32 4.37 21.50
C ASP A 8 7.64 4.14 20.02
N GLU A 9 6.73 3.48 19.32
CA GLU A 9 6.84 3.15 17.89
C GLU A 9 8.15 2.44 17.49
N PRO A 10 8.56 1.33 18.15
CA PRO A 10 9.86 0.71 17.95
C PRO A 10 10.08 0.09 16.57
N THR A 11 9.01 -0.20 15.84
CA THR A 11 9.05 -0.76 14.47
C THR A 11 8.89 0.30 13.39
N SER A 12 8.63 1.56 13.77
CA SER A 12 8.38 2.64 12.80
C SER A 12 9.61 2.93 11.96
N GLY A 13 9.43 2.92 10.64
CA GLY A 13 10.47 3.19 9.66
C GLY A 13 11.42 2.03 9.37
N LEU A 14 11.15 0.85 9.94
CA LEU A 14 11.88 -0.38 9.60
C LEU A 14 11.28 -1.05 8.35
N ASP A 15 12.12 -1.79 7.63
CA ASP A 15 11.66 -2.70 6.60
C ASP A 15 11.06 -3.98 7.24
N PRO A 16 10.30 -4.80 6.49
CA PRO A 16 9.70 -6.03 7.02
C PRO A 16 10.66 -6.95 7.78
N ILE A 17 11.93 -7.03 7.34
CA ILE A 17 12.94 -7.86 8.01
C ILE A 17 13.36 -7.24 9.33
N GLY A 18 13.64 -5.94 9.37
CA GLY A 18 13.97 -5.22 10.60
C GLY A 18 12.83 -5.24 11.61
N THR A 19 11.59 -5.04 11.15
CA THR A 19 10.39 -5.15 11.99
C THR A 19 10.32 -6.53 12.65
N ARG A 20 10.47 -7.61 11.88
CA ARG A 20 10.48 -8.97 12.42
C ARG A 20 11.58 -9.20 13.46
N GLN A 21 12.80 -8.71 13.20
CA GLN A 21 13.91 -8.83 14.15
C GLN A 21 13.62 -8.12 15.47
N VAL A 22 13.01 -6.93 15.42
CA VAL A 22 12.60 -6.20 16.63
C VAL A 22 11.51 -6.98 17.36
N LYS A 23 10.48 -7.46 16.67
CA LYS A 23 9.41 -8.29 17.26
C LYS A 23 9.98 -9.53 17.98
N ASP A 24 10.85 -10.28 17.32
CA ASP A 24 11.51 -11.47 17.87
C ASP A 24 12.29 -11.14 19.15
N LEU A 25 13.00 -10.00 19.16
CA LEU A 25 13.73 -9.53 20.34
C LEU A 25 12.78 -9.16 21.50
N LEU A 26 11.67 -8.48 21.22
CA LEU A 26 10.69 -8.11 22.24
C LEU A 26 10.06 -9.35 22.90
N ILE A 27 9.70 -10.34 22.08
CA ILE A 27 9.17 -11.63 22.56
C ILE A 27 10.22 -12.33 23.44
N GLU A 28 11.48 -12.38 23.01
CA GLU A 28 12.55 -12.99 23.80
C GLU A 28 12.77 -12.27 25.14
N LEU A 29 12.74 -10.93 25.14
CA LEU A 29 12.84 -10.14 26.37
C LEU A 29 11.67 -10.41 27.33
N GLY A 30 10.44 -10.51 26.81
CA GLY A 30 9.27 -10.90 27.58
C GLY A 30 9.42 -12.29 28.21
N GLN A 31 9.88 -13.27 27.43
CA GLN A 31 10.15 -14.64 27.91
C GLN A 31 11.24 -14.69 28.99
N ARG A 32 12.20 -13.76 28.95
CA ARG A 32 13.23 -13.59 29.99
C ARG A 32 12.70 -12.89 31.26
N GLY A 33 11.39 -12.59 31.33
CA GLY A 33 10.73 -11.99 32.49
C GLY A 33 10.78 -10.46 32.52
N LYS A 34 11.12 -9.80 31.41
CA LYS A 34 11.09 -8.34 31.31
C LYS A 34 9.66 -7.85 31.07
N THR A 35 9.31 -6.73 31.69
CA THR A 35 8.02 -6.08 31.43
C THR A 35 8.21 -4.98 30.39
N ILE A 36 7.42 -5.02 29.32
CA ILE A 36 7.56 -4.09 28.18
C ILE A 36 6.23 -3.37 27.97
N LEU A 37 6.27 -2.05 27.93
CA LEU A 37 5.18 -1.20 27.49
C LEU A 37 5.49 -0.69 26.08
N LEU A 38 4.70 -1.11 25.11
CA LEU A 38 4.79 -0.75 23.71
C LEU A 38 3.66 0.23 23.36
N SER A 39 3.98 1.29 22.63
CA SER A 39 3.02 2.12 21.90
C SER A 39 3.23 1.91 20.41
N SER A 40 2.16 1.54 19.68
CA SER A 40 2.18 1.57 18.22
C SER A 40 0.80 1.81 17.61
N HIS A 41 0.77 2.46 16.46
CA HIS A 41 -0.40 2.56 15.59
C HIS A 41 -0.50 1.41 14.57
N LEU A 42 0.52 0.57 14.45
CA LEU A 42 0.54 -0.59 13.55
C LEU A 42 -0.08 -1.80 14.25
N LEU A 43 -1.38 -2.03 14.03
CA LEU A 43 -2.14 -3.05 14.75
C LEU A 43 -1.61 -4.48 14.56
N ALA A 44 -1.12 -4.82 13.36
CA ALA A 44 -0.51 -6.12 13.10
C ALA A 44 0.72 -6.35 13.98
N ASP A 45 1.52 -5.31 14.24
CA ASP A 45 2.70 -5.43 15.08
C ASP A 45 2.35 -5.62 16.55
N VAL A 46 1.30 -4.93 17.00
CA VAL A 46 0.79 -5.07 18.37
C VAL A 46 0.21 -6.46 18.58
N GLU A 47 -0.56 -6.96 17.62
CA GLU A 47 -1.17 -8.30 17.65
C GLU A 47 -0.11 -9.41 17.76
N ASP A 48 1.00 -9.28 17.00
CA ASP A 48 2.06 -10.30 16.98
C ASP A 48 2.90 -10.37 18.27
N VAL A 49 2.98 -9.28 19.06
CA VAL A 49 3.95 -9.16 20.18
C VAL A 49 3.30 -9.01 21.55
N CYS A 50 2.11 -8.41 21.65
CA CYS A 50 1.53 -8.05 22.94
C CYS A 50 0.64 -9.15 23.54
N ASP A 51 0.87 -9.47 24.80
CA ASP A 51 -0.04 -10.33 25.59
C ASP A 51 -1.37 -9.63 25.92
N ARG A 52 -1.31 -8.31 26.14
CA ARG A 52 -2.43 -7.47 26.58
C ARG A 52 -2.36 -6.10 25.91
N MET A 53 -3.51 -5.57 25.52
CA MET A 53 -3.62 -4.36 24.70
C MET A 53 -4.59 -3.36 25.31
N VAL A 54 -4.36 -2.08 25.04
CA VAL A 54 -5.23 -0.97 25.43
C VAL A 54 -5.48 -0.10 24.21
N MET A 55 -6.74 0.04 23.81
CA MET A 55 -7.14 0.91 22.69
C MET A 55 -7.50 2.30 23.23
N LEU A 56 -6.78 3.31 22.76
CA LEU A 56 -6.98 4.71 23.13
C LEU A 56 -7.67 5.48 22.01
N TYR A 57 -8.72 6.24 22.33
CA TYR A 57 -9.36 7.16 21.39
C TYR A 57 -9.87 8.42 22.10
N GLY A 58 -9.41 9.59 21.64
CA GLY A 58 -9.76 10.88 22.23
C GLY A 58 -9.26 11.04 23.68
N GLY A 59 -8.08 10.50 23.99
CA GLY A 59 -7.49 10.54 25.34
C GLY A 59 -8.18 9.64 26.37
N LYS A 60 -9.05 8.71 25.92
CA LYS A 60 -9.76 7.77 26.79
C LYS A 60 -9.52 6.34 26.33
N ILE A 61 -9.42 5.43 27.29
CA ILE A 61 -9.42 3.99 27.04
C ILE A 61 -10.81 3.60 26.51
N ARG A 62 -10.84 2.89 25.38
CA ARG A 62 -12.06 2.37 24.75
C ARG A 62 -12.20 0.87 24.88
N ALA A 63 -11.08 0.16 24.87
CA ALA A 63 -11.02 -1.27 25.10
C ALA A 63 -9.71 -1.62 25.79
N GLU A 64 -9.73 -2.66 26.62
CA GLU A 64 -8.58 -3.20 27.33
C GLU A 64 -8.83 -4.68 27.59
N GLY A 65 -7.83 -5.51 27.36
CA GLY A 65 -7.93 -6.96 27.52
C GLY A 65 -6.74 -7.68 26.90
N THR A 66 -6.71 -8.99 27.06
CA THR A 66 -5.78 -9.86 26.33
C THR A 66 -6.09 -9.86 24.84
N ALA A 67 -5.12 -10.27 24.01
CA ALA A 67 -5.37 -10.47 22.58
C ALA A 67 -6.58 -11.39 22.33
N GLU A 68 -6.66 -12.49 23.08
CA GLU A 68 -7.75 -13.47 22.97
C GLU A 68 -9.11 -12.87 23.32
N GLU A 69 -9.22 -12.13 24.43
CA GLU A 69 -10.48 -11.50 24.84
C GLU A 69 -10.95 -10.41 23.87
N LEU A 70 -10.03 -9.63 23.31
CA LEU A 70 -10.36 -8.51 22.44
C LEU A 70 -10.64 -8.94 20.99
N LEU A 71 -10.08 -10.07 20.55
CA LEU A 71 -10.20 -10.57 19.18
C LEU A 71 -11.20 -11.74 19.06
N ALA A 72 -11.74 -12.25 20.16
CA ALA A 72 -12.76 -13.29 20.14
C ALA A 72 -14.04 -12.82 19.41
N ASP A 73 -14.37 -13.49 18.31
CA ASP A 73 -15.66 -13.37 17.62
C ASP A 73 -16.47 -14.66 17.86
N GLU A 74 -17.21 -14.70 18.96
CA GLU A 74 -18.06 -15.85 19.33
C GLU A 74 -19.21 -16.09 18.32
N GLY A 75 -19.47 -15.14 17.41
CA GLY A 75 -20.54 -15.24 16.41
C GLY A 75 -20.13 -15.96 15.13
N ARG A 76 -18.85 -16.35 14.97
CA ARG A 76 -18.34 -16.89 13.71
C ARG A 76 -17.39 -18.06 13.92
N THR A 77 -17.51 -19.06 13.05
CA THR A 77 -16.58 -20.19 12.95
C THR A 77 -15.73 -20.02 11.70
N VAL A 78 -14.40 -20.09 11.85
CA VAL A 78 -13.45 -20.05 10.72
C VAL A 78 -12.88 -21.45 10.48
N ILE A 79 -12.91 -21.90 9.23
CA ILE A 79 -12.33 -23.18 8.79
C ILE A 79 -11.26 -22.89 7.75
N GLU A 80 -10.00 -23.19 8.06
CA GLU A 80 -8.88 -23.05 7.12
C GLU A 80 -8.53 -24.39 6.48
N THR A 81 -8.49 -24.41 5.15
CA THR A 81 -8.11 -25.61 4.36
C THR A 81 -7.27 -25.20 3.15
N PRO A 82 -6.53 -26.14 2.53
CA PRO A 82 -6.07 -25.96 1.16
C PRO A 82 -7.24 -25.68 0.20
N HIS A 83 -6.92 -25.28 -1.03
CA HIS A 83 -7.93 -24.98 -2.04
C HIS A 83 -8.93 -26.13 -2.24
N LEU A 84 -10.21 -25.84 -2.06
CA LEU A 84 -11.32 -26.77 -2.30
C LEU A 84 -11.97 -26.49 -3.66
N ARG A 85 -12.42 -27.55 -4.32
CA ARG A 85 -13.22 -27.42 -5.56
C ARG A 85 -14.59 -26.83 -5.24
N GLU A 86 -15.15 -26.08 -6.18
CA GLU A 86 -16.48 -25.45 -6.05
C GLU A 86 -17.58 -26.46 -5.68
N GLU A 87 -17.58 -27.65 -6.28
CA GLU A 87 -18.51 -28.73 -5.92
C GLU A 87 -18.43 -29.14 -4.45
N THR A 88 -17.23 -29.11 -3.87
CA THR A 88 -17.02 -29.48 -2.46
C THR A 88 -17.52 -28.37 -1.54
N ILE A 89 -17.29 -27.11 -1.92
CA ILE A 89 -17.80 -25.95 -1.20
C ILE A 89 -19.33 -25.95 -1.20
N ALA A 90 -19.97 -26.18 -2.35
CA ALA A 90 -21.43 -26.26 -2.46
C ALA A 90 -22.02 -27.40 -1.59
N ARG A 91 -21.31 -28.53 -1.49
CA ARG A 91 -21.72 -29.62 -0.60
C ARG A 91 -21.59 -29.25 0.88
N ILE A 92 -20.55 -28.52 1.27
CA ILE A 92 -20.38 -28.02 2.65
C ILE A 92 -21.49 -27.02 2.97
N GLU A 93 -21.79 -26.09 2.07
CA GLU A 93 -22.88 -25.12 2.24
C GLU A 93 -24.23 -25.81 2.42
N ALA A 94 -24.55 -26.79 1.58
CA ALA A 94 -25.79 -27.55 1.70
C ALA A 94 -25.89 -28.31 3.03
N LEU A 95 -24.78 -28.82 3.56
CA LEU A 95 -24.74 -29.48 4.86
C LEU A 95 -24.98 -28.50 6.01
N ILE A 96 -24.29 -27.36 6.01
CA ILE A 96 -24.46 -26.31 7.05
C ILE A 96 -25.90 -25.79 7.04
N LEU A 97 -26.47 -25.57 5.85
CA LEU A 97 -27.85 -25.12 5.72
C LEU A 97 -28.86 -26.16 6.21
N ALA A 98 -28.60 -27.45 5.98
CA ALA A 98 -29.50 -28.53 6.40
C ALA A 98 -29.46 -28.77 7.91
N ASP A 99 -28.26 -28.78 8.51
CA ASP A 99 -28.07 -29.15 9.92
C ASP A 99 -28.25 -27.95 10.86
N GLU A 100 -27.76 -26.77 10.47
CA GLU A 100 -27.70 -25.58 11.32
C GLU A 100 -28.58 -24.42 10.82
N GLY A 101 -29.06 -24.48 9.56
CA GLY A 101 -29.90 -23.42 8.98
C GLY A 101 -29.13 -22.16 8.54
N TYR A 102 -27.81 -22.21 8.48
CA TYR A 102 -26.96 -21.08 8.06
C TYR A 102 -26.47 -21.24 6.62
N SER A 103 -26.34 -20.12 5.90
CA SER A 103 -25.64 -20.05 4.61
C SER A 103 -24.17 -19.66 4.81
N ILE A 104 -23.31 -19.98 3.84
CA ILE A 104 -21.93 -19.48 3.85
C ILE A 104 -21.94 -18.03 3.39
N ASP A 105 -21.69 -17.09 4.30
CA ASP A 105 -21.68 -15.65 3.97
C ASP A 105 -20.58 -15.28 2.97
N ARG A 106 -19.39 -15.89 3.10
CA ARG A 106 -18.23 -15.57 2.27
C ARG A 106 -17.20 -16.69 2.23
N VAL A 107 -16.69 -16.98 1.03
CA VAL A 107 -15.53 -17.85 0.83
C VAL A 107 -14.36 -16.99 0.36
N HIS A 108 -13.22 -17.11 1.05
CA HIS A 108 -12.00 -16.40 0.70
C HIS A 108 -11.00 -17.35 0.06
N THR A 109 -10.43 -16.97 -1.09
CA THR A 109 -9.23 -17.62 -1.60
C THR A 109 -8.05 -17.21 -0.73
N GLY A 110 -7.21 -18.18 -0.34
CA GLY A 110 -5.99 -17.89 0.43
C GLY A 110 -5.16 -16.80 -0.25
N ARG A 111 -4.96 -15.68 0.44
CA ARG A 111 -4.03 -14.62 0.05
C ARG A 111 -2.94 -14.56 1.11
N GLN A 112 -1.69 -14.55 0.69
CA GLN A 112 -0.56 -14.34 1.62
C GLN A 112 -0.49 -12.87 2.04
N LYS A 113 -0.03 -12.63 3.27
CA LYS A 113 0.33 -11.27 3.70
C LYS A 113 1.54 -10.80 2.87
N LEU A 114 1.54 -9.52 2.48
CA LEU A 114 2.62 -8.95 1.67
C LEU A 114 3.98 -8.98 2.40
N GLU A 115 3.95 -8.82 3.72
CA GLU A 115 5.12 -8.91 4.60
C GLU A 115 5.79 -10.28 4.49
N ASP A 116 5.02 -11.36 4.64
CA ASP A 116 5.50 -12.74 4.53
C ASP A 116 6.09 -13.03 3.15
N LEU A 117 5.38 -12.61 2.09
CA LEU A 117 5.85 -12.77 0.71
C LEU A 117 7.17 -12.02 0.47
N PHE A 118 7.30 -10.80 0.98
CA PHE A 118 8.52 -10.01 0.86
C PHE A 118 9.69 -10.68 1.56
N VAL A 119 9.49 -11.13 2.80
CA VAL A 119 10.51 -11.83 3.59
C VAL A 119 10.98 -13.10 2.84
N ASP A 120 10.04 -13.89 2.32
CA ASP A 120 10.34 -15.09 1.53
C ASP A 120 11.18 -14.77 0.28
N ILE A 121 10.80 -13.73 -0.47
CA ILE A 121 11.52 -13.31 -1.69
C ILE A 121 12.95 -12.88 -1.35
N VAL A 122 13.13 -12.04 -0.32
CA VAL A 122 14.47 -11.54 0.06
C VAL A 122 15.34 -12.67 0.59
N GLN A 123 14.79 -13.60 1.37
CA GLN A 123 15.52 -14.76 1.86
C GLN A 123 16.02 -15.65 0.72
N ARG A 124 15.18 -15.92 -0.29
CA ARG A 124 15.59 -16.68 -1.49
C ARG A 124 16.70 -15.96 -2.26
N ALA A 125 16.55 -14.65 -2.50
CA ALA A 125 17.55 -13.86 -3.21
C ALA A 125 18.93 -13.86 -2.52
N ARG A 126 18.96 -13.82 -1.17
CA ARG A 126 20.20 -13.93 -0.39
C ARG A 126 20.86 -15.32 -0.52
N GLN A 127 20.07 -16.39 -0.55
CA GLN A 127 20.57 -17.75 -0.74
C GLN A 127 21.17 -17.97 -2.13
N GLU A 128 20.59 -17.31 -3.13
CA GLU A 128 21.05 -17.36 -4.53
C GLU A 128 22.24 -16.42 -4.81
N GLN A 129 22.77 -15.73 -3.78
CA GLN A 129 23.90 -14.77 -3.89
C GLN A 129 23.68 -13.71 -4.99
N ILE A 130 22.43 -13.29 -5.20
CA ILE A 130 22.14 -12.21 -6.14
C ILE A 130 22.75 -10.93 -5.55
N GLU A 131 23.64 -10.27 -6.30
CA GLU A 131 24.19 -8.96 -5.91
C GLU A 131 23.03 -7.98 -5.68
N THR A 132 22.87 -7.53 -4.43
CA THR A 132 21.89 -6.51 -4.08
C THR A 132 22.58 -5.16 -3.99
N SER A 133 21.98 -4.15 -4.61
CA SER A 133 22.31 -2.76 -4.32
C SER A 133 21.58 -2.37 -3.03
N GLY A 134 22.25 -2.50 -1.88
CA GLY A 134 21.67 -2.20 -0.57
C GLY A 134 22.69 -2.27 0.56
N ALA A 135 22.29 -1.81 1.75
CA ALA A 135 23.13 -1.91 2.96
C ALA A 135 23.15 -3.37 3.44
N THR A 136 24.31 -4.01 3.37
CA THR A 136 24.54 -5.32 3.99
C THR A 136 25.09 -5.14 5.40
N ASN A 137 24.69 -6.00 6.34
CA ASN A 137 25.27 -6.04 7.69
C ASN A 137 26.77 -6.45 7.70
N GLU A 138 27.34 -6.75 6.53
CA GLU A 138 28.77 -7.02 6.33
C GLU A 138 29.57 -5.77 5.96
N GLY A 139 28.90 -4.62 5.83
CA GLY A 139 29.53 -3.33 5.59
C GLY A 139 30.34 -2.90 6.80
N ALA A 140 31.60 -3.35 6.87
CA ALA A 140 32.58 -2.74 7.75
C ALA A 140 32.47 -1.21 7.56
N THR A 141 32.27 -0.47 8.65
CA THR A 141 32.03 0.99 8.70
C THR A 141 32.73 1.72 7.55
N ALA A 142 32.05 2.63 6.84
CA ALA A 142 32.65 3.32 5.69
C ALA A 142 34.08 3.79 6.02
N ARG A 143 35.06 3.58 5.12
CA ARG A 143 36.50 3.81 5.43
C ARG A 143 36.77 5.23 5.98
N PHE A 144 35.95 6.19 5.57
CA PHE A 144 35.94 7.58 6.06
C PHE A 144 35.54 7.70 7.55
N LEU A 145 34.67 6.84 8.06
CA LEU A 145 34.32 6.75 9.49
C LEU A 145 35.37 5.98 10.31
N ARG A 146 36.37 5.36 9.66
CA ARG A 146 37.45 4.61 10.30
C ARG A 146 38.77 5.37 10.37
N SER A 147 38.93 6.47 9.64
CA SER A 147 40.11 7.32 9.73
C SER A 147 40.01 8.22 10.96
N ASP A 148 41.13 8.32 11.70
CA ASP A 148 41.31 9.16 12.88
C ASP A 148 40.60 10.51 12.74
N THR A 149 40.00 10.95 13.84
CA THR A 149 39.20 12.18 14.01
C THR A 149 39.86 13.44 13.44
N ALA A 150 41.18 13.44 13.19
CA ALA A 150 41.90 14.53 12.57
C ALA A 150 41.54 14.81 11.09
N GLN A 151 41.14 13.79 10.31
CA GLN A 151 40.75 14.01 8.89
C GLN A 151 39.28 14.40 8.70
N GLY A 152 38.44 14.17 9.72
CA GLY A 152 37.01 14.49 9.67
C GLY A 152 36.73 15.97 9.87
N GLU A 153 37.49 16.64 10.75
CA GLU A 153 37.36 18.08 10.99
C GLU A 153 37.79 18.88 9.76
N ASP A 154 38.93 18.52 9.14
CA ASP A 154 39.40 19.15 7.89
C ASP A 154 38.40 19.01 6.73
N LEU A 155 37.68 17.89 6.65
CA LEU A 155 36.68 17.65 5.61
C LEU A 155 35.38 18.43 5.87
N ILE A 156 34.98 18.58 7.14
CA ILE A 156 33.83 19.39 7.52
C ILE A 156 34.13 20.88 7.25
N ASP A 157 35.34 21.34 7.56
CA ASP A 157 35.79 22.71 7.25
C ASP A 157 35.86 22.94 5.72
N ALA A 158 36.36 21.97 4.95
CA ALA A 158 36.34 22.05 3.49
C ALA A 158 34.90 22.17 2.92
N LEU A 159 33.95 21.38 3.44
CA LEU A 159 32.56 21.37 2.99
C LEU A 159 31.72 22.55 3.51
N THR A 160 32.13 23.18 4.61
CA THR A 160 31.49 24.37 5.18
C THR A 160 32.16 25.68 4.74
N SER A 161 33.32 25.61 4.09
CA SER A 161 33.98 26.78 3.51
C SER A 161 33.15 27.39 2.38
N GLU A 162 32.96 28.72 2.42
CA GLU A 162 32.15 29.45 1.45
C GLU A 162 32.89 29.79 0.16
N GLU A 163 34.21 29.57 0.09
CA GLU A 163 35.07 30.02 -1.02
C GLU A 163 34.83 29.28 -2.36
N GLU A 164 34.25 28.08 -2.36
CA GLU A 164 33.97 27.32 -3.60
C GLU A 164 32.52 27.45 -4.12
N ARG A 165 31.66 28.25 -3.48
CA ARG A 165 30.25 28.39 -3.88
C ARG A 165 30.04 29.28 -5.11
N GLU A 166 30.90 30.25 -5.37
CA GLU A 166 30.72 31.22 -6.47
C GLU A 166 30.58 30.59 -7.87
N PRO A 167 31.41 29.60 -8.30
CA PRO A 167 31.27 29.03 -9.63
C PRO A 167 30.05 28.11 -9.79
N ILE A 168 29.70 27.34 -8.75
CA ILE A 168 28.57 26.39 -8.80
C ILE A 168 27.23 27.14 -8.79
N VAL A 169 27.09 28.15 -7.92
CA VAL A 169 25.87 28.96 -7.85
C VAL A 169 25.65 29.73 -9.16
N ARG A 170 26.71 30.28 -9.77
CA ARG A 170 26.61 30.92 -11.10
C ARG A 170 26.22 29.94 -12.21
N ALA A 171 26.76 28.72 -12.22
CA ALA A 171 26.43 27.71 -13.21
C ALA A 171 24.96 27.26 -13.09
N VAL A 172 24.46 27.07 -11.86
CA VAL A 172 23.07 26.70 -11.59
C VAL A 172 22.11 27.85 -11.92
N GLU A 173 22.48 29.10 -11.63
CA GLU A 173 21.70 30.29 -12.01
C GLU A 173 21.63 30.49 -13.53
N ALA A 174 22.74 30.28 -14.25
CA ALA A 174 22.78 30.36 -15.70
C ALA A 174 21.89 29.29 -16.34
N ALA A 175 22.02 28.02 -15.90
CA ALA A 175 21.19 26.92 -16.37
C ALA A 175 19.70 27.15 -16.10
N LYS A 176 19.34 27.74 -14.94
CA LYS A 176 17.94 28.09 -14.64
C LYS A 176 17.39 29.19 -15.56
N ARG A 177 18.20 30.17 -15.95
CA ARG A 177 17.78 31.22 -16.89
C ARG A 177 17.56 30.66 -18.30
N ASP A 178 18.42 29.75 -18.74
CA ASP A 178 18.30 29.12 -20.06
C ASP A 178 17.04 28.25 -20.15
N VAL A 179 16.78 27.45 -19.11
CA VAL A 179 15.57 26.60 -19.03
C VAL A 179 14.29 27.45 -18.93
N ALA A 180 14.32 28.57 -18.20
CA ALA A 180 13.17 29.47 -18.09
C ALA A 180 12.86 30.17 -19.43
N ALA A 181 13.89 30.62 -20.16
CA ALA A 181 13.73 31.25 -21.47
C ALA A 181 13.16 30.26 -22.51
N GLU A 182 13.62 29.01 -22.50
CA GLU A 182 13.13 27.97 -23.41
C GLU A 182 11.67 27.56 -23.09
N ALA A 183 11.30 27.54 -21.80
CA ALA A 183 9.94 27.23 -21.36
C ALA A 183 8.95 28.36 -21.70
N GLU A 184 9.35 29.62 -21.58
CA GLU A 184 8.52 30.76 -21.93
C GLU A 184 8.32 30.87 -23.44
N GLN A 185 9.37 30.60 -24.23
CA GLN A 185 9.29 30.52 -25.69
C GLN A 185 8.34 29.40 -26.16
N LYS A 186 8.41 28.20 -25.56
CA LYS A 186 7.48 27.09 -25.87
C LYS A 186 6.05 27.40 -25.46
N ARG A 187 5.85 28.10 -24.34
CA ARG A 187 4.51 28.49 -23.87
C ARG A 187 3.86 29.49 -24.82
N ASP A 188 4.63 30.47 -25.30
CA ASP A 188 4.16 31.45 -26.27
C ASP A 188 3.87 30.83 -27.65
N GLU A 189 4.65 29.83 -28.06
CA GLU A 189 4.42 29.07 -29.29
C GLU A 189 3.11 28.26 -29.21
N VAL A 190 2.88 27.55 -28.10
CA VAL A 190 1.65 26.79 -27.87
C VAL A 190 0.41 27.70 -27.73
N LEU A 191 0.54 28.87 -27.08
CA LEU A 191 -0.56 29.83 -26.99
C LEU A 191 -0.93 30.40 -28.36
N ARG A 192 0.06 30.59 -29.24
CA ARG A 192 -0.14 31.11 -30.60
C ARG A 192 -0.80 30.08 -31.51
N ASP A 193 -0.50 28.79 -31.32
CA ASP A 193 -1.15 27.68 -32.03
C ASP A 193 -2.63 27.53 -31.61
N LEU A 194 -2.93 27.65 -30.31
CA LEU A 194 -4.29 27.53 -29.77
C LEU A 194 -5.21 28.73 -30.05
N THR A 195 -4.66 29.88 -30.42
CA THR A 195 -5.43 31.12 -30.68
C THR A 195 -5.42 31.56 -32.14
N SER A 196 -4.82 30.77 -33.03
CA SER A 196 -4.86 31.03 -34.47
C SER A 196 -6.27 30.74 -35.04
N PRO A 197 -6.88 31.67 -35.80
CA PRO A 197 -8.25 31.53 -36.30
C PRO A 197 -8.38 30.62 -37.53
N GLU A 198 -7.42 29.72 -37.76
CA GLU A 198 -7.38 28.85 -38.93
C GLU A 198 -7.94 27.47 -38.58
N ALA A 199 -9.20 27.23 -38.96
CA ALA A 199 -9.86 25.94 -38.80
C ALA A 199 -9.17 24.89 -39.70
N PRO A 200 -8.87 23.68 -39.20
CA PRO A 200 -8.31 22.63 -40.05
C PRO A 200 -9.34 22.22 -41.12
N GLU A 201 -8.92 22.23 -42.39
CA GLU A 201 -9.75 21.74 -43.51
C GLU A 201 -10.13 20.26 -43.29
N PRO A 202 -11.40 19.87 -43.49
CA PRO A 202 -11.79 18.48 -43.36
C PRO A 202 -11.14 17.64 -44.47
N PRO A 203 -10.69 16.41 -44.17
CA PRO A 203 -9.99 15.58 -45.14
C PRO A 203 -10.91 15.19 -46.32
N ARG A 204 -10.38 15.29 -47.54
CA ARG A 204 -11.07 14.92 -48.78
C ARG A 204 -11.38 13.42 -48.82
N VAL A 205 -12.65 13.09 -49.04
CA VAL A 205 -13.13 11.72 -49.28
C VAL A 205 -12.61 11.25 -50.64
N VAL A 206 -11.86 10.15 -50.65
CA VAL A 206 -11.53 9.38 -51.85
C VAL A 206 -12.35 8.10 -51.82
N GLU A 207 -13.34 7.97 -52.70
CA GLU A 207 -14.03 6.70 -52.94
C GLU A 207 -13.14 5.77 -53.77
N THR A 208 -12.93 4.53 -53.30
CA THR A 208 -13.06 3.29 -54.10
C THR A 208 -12.83 2.05 -53.21
N GLY A 209 -13.72 1.05 -53.32
CA GLY A 209 -13.42 -0.35 -52.97
C GLY A 209 -14.36 -1.06 -52.00
N ARG A 210 -15.40 -1.70 -52.54
CA ARG A 210 -16.42 -2.54 -51.89
C ARG A 210 -15.84 -3.77 -51.14
N MET A 211 -16.30 -4.02 -49.91
CA MET A 211 -16.20 -5.31 -49.18
C MET A 211 -17.57 -5.71 -48.60
N PRO A 212 -17.83 -7.02 -48.34
CA PRO A 212 -19.17 -7.61 -48.38
C PRO A 212 -19.99 -7.50 -47.07
N ASP A 213 -21.31 -7.72 -47.22
CA ASP A 213 -22.39 -7.54 -46.24
C ASP A 213 -22.19 -8.24 -44.87
N ALA A 214 -22.69 -7.57 -43.84
CA ALA A 214 -22.75 -8.01 -42.44
C ALA A 214 -23.76 -9.16 -42.21
N PRO A 215 -23.51 -10.09 -41.27
CA PRO A 215 -24.58 -10.89 -40.70
C PRO A 215 -25.47 -9.98 -39.83
N ARG A 216 -26.76 -9.96 -40.17
CA ARG A 216 -27.83 -9.46 -39.31
C ARG A 216 -28.13 -10.52 -38.27
N ASP A 217 -27.95 -10.15 -37.00
CA ASP A 217 -28.75 -10.55 -35.83
C ASP A 217 -27.90 -10.28 -34.58
N VAL A 218 -28.08 -9.08 -34.02
CA VAL A 218 -27.67 -8.79 -32.65
C VAL A 218 -28.95 -8.52 -31.88
N ASP A 219 -29.32 -9.47 -31.02
CA ASP A 219 -30.49 -9.39 -30.16
C ASP A 219 -30.20 -8.45 -28.98
N THR A 220 -30.85 -7.29 -28.95
CA THR A 220 -30.66 -6.24 -27.93
C THR A 220 -31.64 -6.36 -26.75
N SER A 221 -32.42 -7.45 -26.68
CA SER A 221 -33.47 -7.65 -25.65
C SER A 221 -32.95 -7.75 -24.20
N LEU A 222 -31.65 -7.99 -24.00
CA LEU A 222 -31.03 -8.01 -22.66
C LEU A 222 -30.65 -6.63 -22.11
N ILE A 223 -30.57 -5.62 -22.97
CA ILE A 223 -30.18 -4.26 -22.55
C ILE A 223 -31.42 -3.45 -22.13
N ASP A 224 -32.57 -3.68 -22.78
CA ASP A 224 -33.83 -3.01 -22.43
C ASP A 224 -34.43 -3.54 -21.11
N SER A 225 -34.21 -4.81 -20.73
CA SER A 225 -34.72 -5.36 -19.47
C SER A 225 -33.99 -4.90 -18.21
N LEU A 226 -32.85 -4.21 -18.35
CA LEU A 226 -32.07 -3.66 -17.25
C LEU A 226 -32.28 -2.16 -17.02
N LEU A 227 -33.08 -1.49 -17.88
CA LEU A 227 -33.29 -0.04 -17.81
C LEU A 227 -34.73 0.39 -17.46
N ASP A 228 -35.69 -0.54 -17.36
CA ASP A 228 -37.12 -0.23 -17.17
C ASP A 228 -37.71 -0.54 -15.78
N ASP A 229 -36.93 -0.99 -14.78
CA ASP A 229 -37.46 -1.41 -13.47
C ASP A 229 -37.38 -0.36 -12.34
N ASP A 230 -37.18 0.92 -12.66
CA ASP A 230 -37.03 1.99 -11.64
C ASP A 230 -37.98 3.18 -11.83
N ASP A 231 -39.25 2.97 -12.22
CA ASP A 231 -40.29 4.02 -12.17
C ASP A 231 -41.75 3.50 -12.19
N ALA A 232 -42.22 2.80 -11.15
CA ALA A 232 -43.68 2.68 -10.88
C ALA A 232 -44.05 2.16 -9.46
N ALA A 233 -44.23 3.06 -8.48
CA ALA A 233 -45.10 2.82 -7.33
C ALA A 233 -45.77 4.10 -6.80
N GLY A 234 -46.82 4.53 -7.48
CA GLY A 234 -48.11 4.92 -6.88
C GLY A 234 -48.24 6.22 -6.08
N SER A 235 -48.64 7.30 -6.77
CA SER A 235 -49.67 8.22 -6.25
C SER A 235 -51.05 7.52 -6.41
N GLY A 236 -52.09 7.64 -5.60
CA GLY A 236 -52.47 8.42 -4.43
C GLY A 236 -54.02 8.43 -4.40
N SER A 237 -54.68 8.37 -3.23
CA SER A 237 -56.02 8.98 -3.01
C SER A 237 -56.56 8.69 -1.60
N ALA A 238 -56.75 9.73 -0.80
CA ALA A 238 -57.97 9.90 -0.01
C ALA A 238 -58.17 11.40 0.30
N ARG A 239 -59.29 11.94 -0.19
CA ARG A 239 -59.80 13.29 0.11
C ARG A 239 -60.51 13.32 1.47
N THR A 240 -60.32 14.46 2.15
CA THR A 240 -61.04 15.05 3.30
C THR A 240 -62.52 15.40 2.97
N PRO A 241 -63.37 15.93 3.89
CA PRO A 241 -63.10 16.74 5.10
C PRO A 241 -63.32 16.03 6.44
#